data_AF-A0A4Y2S081-F1
#
_entry.id   AF-A0A4Y2S081-F1
#
_cell.length_a   1.000
_cell.length_b   1.000
_cell.length_c   1.000
_cell.angle_alpha   90.00
_cell.angle_beta   90.00
_cell.angle_gamma   90.00
#
_symmetry.space_group_name_H-M   'P 1'
#
loop_
_entity.id
_entity.type
_entity.pdbx_description
1 polymer ?
#
loop_
_entity_poly.entity_id
_entity_poly.type
_entity_poly.pdbx_seq_one_letter_code
_entity_poly.pdbx_strand_id
1 'polypeptide(L)'
;MHGEPFRHFECIGGWTELECEVKHLGEKHDFTKLVPDLKGVDPDEAFSIIPYEKGQALLFYLESILGGPEVFEKFLKAYVEEHKYQSIDTDIWKAFLYKHFSDKEDILNKVDWDAWLYAPGLPPVKPEYDYSLAKKCTDLRKAWIEADENDLGQFTLKDIEDFSSPQISEFLGFLDQEEPLGIKKVEKLKDAYKLGERNNAEIKFRWIRLCLRAHWKDIIPEAVKFITEQGRMKFVRPIYRCLYDWDETRELAVSTYNDHSSEMMHATRQGVGRDLHLIADDKPQDG
;
A
#
# COMPACT_ATOMS: atom_id res chain seq x y z
N MET A 1 3.64 16.01 14.98
CA MET A 1 3.15 15.35 16.21
C MET A 1 4.15 14.31 16.75
N HIS A 2 4.81 13.51 15.89
CA HIS A 2 5.73 12.43 16.31
C HIS A 2 7.19 12.61 15.85
N GLY A 3 7.55 13.80 15.33
CA GLY A 3 8.89 14.10 14.83
C GLY A 3 9.12 13.71 13.38
N GLU A 4 10.24 14.18 12.82
CA GLU A 4 10.62 13.94 11.42
C GLU A 4 10.91 12.46 11.10
N PRO A 5 11.58 11.68 11.97
CA PRO A 5 11.78 10.25 11.71
C PRO A 5 10.48 9.47 11.51
N PHE A 6 9.39 9.88 12.18
CA PHE A 6 8.08 9.25 12.01
C PHE A 6 7.45 9.58 10.66
N ARG A 7 7.66 10.79 10.13
CA ARG A 7 7.20 11.15 8.77
C ARG A 7 7.86 10.26 7.73
N HIS A 8 9.18 10.08 7.82
CA HIS A 8 9.95 9.21 6.92
C HIS A 8 9.53 7.75 7.07
N PHE A 9 9.30 7.29 8.30
CA PHE A 9 8.81 5.96 8.59
C PHE A 9 7.48 5.65 7.87
N GLU A 10 6.50 6.56 7.92
CA GLU A 10 5.23 6.39 7.19
C GLU A 10 5.45 6.40 5.67
N CYS A 11 6.40 7.19 5.14
CA CYS A 11 6.74 7.18 3.72
C CYS A 11 7.35 5.84 3.26
N ILE A 12 8.13 5.17 4.13
CA ILE A 12 8.68 3.85 3.84
C ILE A 12 7.56 2.80 3.71
N GLY A 13 6.57 2.86 4.61
CA GLY A 13 5.40 2.00 4.56
C GLY A 13 4.56 2.24 3.30
N GLY A 14 4.33 3.51 2.96
CA GLY A 14 3.64 3.92 1.73
C GLY A 14 4.34 3.43 0.45
N TRP A 15 5.67 3.56 0.38
CA TRP A 15 6.47 3.02 -0.72
C TRP A 15 6.34 1.50 -0.83
N THR A 16 6.34 0.79 0.30
CA THR A 16 6.15 -0.67 0.34
C THR A 16 4.77 -1.07 -0.18
N GLU A 17 3.72 -0.32 0.19
CA GLU A 17 2.38 -0.52 -0.35
C GLU A 17 2.36 -0.27 -1.87
N LEU A 18 3.00 0.79 -2.36
CA LEU A 18 3.13 1.12 -3.79
C LEU A 18 3.78 0.00 -4.61
N GLU A 19 4.89 -0.58 -4.12
CA GLU A 19 5.56 -1.72 -4.75
C GLU A 19 4.63 -2.93 -4.89
N CYS A 20 3.86 -3.23 -3.84
CA CYS A 20 2.85 -4.28 -3.86
C CYS A 20 1.78 -4.05 -4.92
N GLU A 21 1.19 -2.85 -4.97
CA GLU A 21 0.08 -2.57 -5.88
C GLU A 21 0.55 -2.53 -7.34
N VAL A 22 1.73 -1.96 -7.62
CA VAL A 22 2.31 -1.98 -8.98
C VAL A 22 2.59 -3.41 -9.43
N LYS A 23 3.12 -4.27 -8.54
CA LYS A 23 3.34 -5.69 -8.85
C LYS A 23 2.02 -6.42 -9.13
N HIS A 24 0.97 -6.11 -8.37
CA HIS A 24 -0.35 -6.71 -8.51
C HIS A 24 -1.05 -6.31 -9.83
N LEU A 25 -1.13 -5.01 -10.13
CA LEU A 25 -1.73 -4.51 -11.36
C LEU A 25 -0.89 -4.84 -12.60
N GLY A 26 0.42 -4.96 -12.41
CA GLY A 26 1.42 -5.13 -13.46
C GLY A 26 2.10 -3.80 -13.80
N GLU A 27 3.43 -3.84 -13.96
CA GLU A 27 4.28 -2.65 -14.15
C GLU A 27 3.95 -1.80 -15.39
N LYS A 28 3.22 -2.37 -16.35
CA LYS A 28 2.83 -1.70 -17.60
C LYS A 28 1.35 -1.28 -17.61
N HIS A 29 0.62 -1.52 -16.52
CA HIS A 29 -0.81 -1.26 -16.45
C HIS A 29 -1.09 0.25 -16.37
N ASP A 30 -2.07 0.75 -17.12
CA ASP A 30 -2.35 2.19 -17.20
C ASP A 30 -2.76 2.81 -15.86
N PHE A 31 -3.45 2.08 -14.99
CA PHE A 31 -3.78 2.54 -13.64
C PHE A 31 -2.59 2.66 -12.68
N THR A 32 -1.37 2.30 -13.11
CA THR A 32 -0.14 2.60 -12.35
C THR A 32 0.48 3.96 -12.72
N LYS A 33 -0.09 4.67 -13.71
CA LYS A 33 0.27 6.06 -14.02
C LYS A 33 -0.25 7.00 -12.93
N LEU A 34 0.47 8.09 -12.66
CA LEU A 34 0.01 9.09 -11.69
C LEU A 34 -1.15 9.92 -12.26
N VAL A 35 -1.09 10.24 -13.55
CA VAL A 35 -2.17 10.87 -14.32
C VAL A 35 -2.73 9.83 -15.29
N PRO A 36 -3.78 9.08 -14.91
CA PRO A 36 -4.39 8.08 -15.78
C PRO A 36 -5.27 8.72 -16.86
N ASP A 37 -5.45 8.02 -17.98
CA ASP A 37 -6.53 8.31 -18.93
C ASP A 37 -7.75 7.46 -18.55
N LEU A 38 -8.85 8.14 -18.19
CA LEU A 38 -10.10 7.50 -17.77
C LEU A 38 -11.18 7.52 -18.85
N LYS A 39 -10.83 7.83 -20.10
CA LYS A 39 -11.80 7.86 -21.20
C LYS A 39 -12.37 6.46 -21.43
N GLY A 40 -13.67 6.31 -21.16
CA GLY A 40 -14.37 5.02 -21.31
C GLY A 40 -14.11 4.04 -20.15
N VAL A 41 -13.53 4.52 -19.05
CA VAL A 41 -13.23 3.74 -17.84
C VAL A 41 -14.12 4.23 -16.70
N ASP A 42 -14.70 3.31 -15.95
CA ASP A 42 -15.40 3.64 -14.70
C ASP A 42 -14.36 4.14 -13.66
N PRO A 43 -14.49 5.36 -13.10
CA PRO A 43 -13.53 5.88 -12.13
C PRO A 43 -13.29 4.97 -10.92
N ASP A 44 -14.27 4.16 -10.52
CA ASP A 44 -14.12 3.18 -9.43
C ASP A 44 -13.15 2.04 -9.80
N GLU A 45 -12.91 1.78 -11.10
CA GLU A 45 -11.90 0.81 -11.58
C GLU A 45 -10.48 1.33 -11.42
N ALA A 46 -10.27 2.64 -11.61
CA ALA A 46 -8.97 3.26 -11.46
C ALA A 46 -8.61 3.54 -9.99
N PHE A 47 -9.56 3.39 -9.06
CA PHE A 47 -9.33 3.61 -7.64
C PHE A 47 -8.33 2.59 -7.07
N SER A 48 -7.20 3.11 -6.60
CA SER A 48 -6.12 2.34 -5.98
C SER A 48 -5.30 3.24 -5.05
N ILE A 49 -4.25 2.68 -4.44
CA ILE A 49 -3.28 3.47 -3.67
C ILE A 49 -2.31 4.26 -4.57
N ILE A 50 -2.26 3.99 -5.87
CA ILE A 50 -1.31 4.59 -6.80
C ILE A 50 -1.29 6.13 -6.72
N PRO A 51 -2.41 6.86 -6.87
CA PRO A 51 -2.40 8.32 -6.81
C PRO A 51 -1.98 8.86 -5.43
N TYR A 52 -2.18 8.10 -4.35
CA TYR A 52 -1.77 8.48 -3.01
C TYR A 52 -0.26 8.34 -2.85
N GLU A 53 0.29 7.14 -3.07
CA GLU A 53 1.69 6.85 -2.76
C GLU A 53 2.64 7.36 -3.85
N LYS A 54 2.27 7.25 -5.13
CA LYS A 54 3.08 7.80 -6.23
C LYS A 54 3.05 9.34 -6.23
N GLY A 55 1.91 9.94 -5.88
CA GLY A 55 1.78 11.39 -5.71
C GLY A 55 2.56 11.90 -4.51
N GLN A 56 2.46 11.23 -3.36
CA GLN A 56 3.27 11.53 -2.17
C GLN A 56 4.77 11.42 -2.47
N ALA A 57 5.21 10.35 -3.16
CA ALA A 57 6.60 10.16 -3.52
C ALA A 57 7.13 11.28 -4.44
N LEU A 58 6.31 11.76 -5.40
CA LEU A 58 6.66 12.91 -6.25
C LEU A 58 6.85 14.17 -5.42
N LEU A 59 5.90 14.48 -4.53
CA LEU A 59 5.99 15.67 -3.70
C LEU A 59 7.17 15.61 -2.73
N PHE A 60 7.47 14.44 -2.16
CA PHE A 60 8.62 14.23 -1.30
C PHE A 60 9.95 14.34 -2.06
N TYR A 61 10.00 13.79 -3.29
CA TYR A 61 11.15 13.97 -4.19
C TYR A 61 11.38 15.45 -4.50
N LEU A 62 10.32 16.20 -4.86
CA LEU A 62 10.41 17.63 -5.13
C LEU A 62 10.85 18.42 -3.88
N GLU A 63 10.30 18.11 -2.72
CA GLU A 63 10.74 18.66 -1.44
C GLU A 63 12.25 18.50 -1.25
N SER A 64 12.78 17.30 -1.50
CA SER A 64 14.21 17.00 -1.30
C SER A 64 15.12 17.82 -2.22
N ILE A 65 14.77 17.98 -3.50
CA ILE A 65 15.61 18.70 -4.47
C ILE A 65 15.40 20.22 -4.45
N LEU A 66 14.28 20.70 -3.90
CA LEU A 66 13.93 22.13 -3.84
C LEU A 66 14.31 22.80 -2.52
N GLY A 67 14.97 22.10 -1.60
CA GLY A 67 15.54 22.69 -0.38
C GLY A 67 14.84 22.32 0.92
N GLY A 68 14.13 21.20 0.95
CA GLY A 68 13.60 20.58 2.16
C GLY A 68 12.20 21.05 2.56
N PRO A 69 11.66 20.46 3.65
CA PRO A 69 10.26 20.61 4.05
C PRO A 69 9.85 22.05 4.34
N GLU A 70 10.72 22.85 4.95
CA GLU A 70 10.43 24.25 5.30
C GLU A 70 10.26 25.14 4.06
N VAL A 71 10.99 24.84 2.98
CA VAL A 71 10.88 25.54 1.70
C VAL A 71 9.63 25.06 0.97
N PHE A 72 9.40 23.75 0.93
CA PHE A 72 8.26 23.16 0.23
C PHE A 72 6.92 23.46 0.92
N GLU A 73 6.89 23.63 2.25
CA GLU A 73 5.70 24.05 3.00
C GLU A 73 5.25 25.47 2.60
N LYS A 74 6.19 26.38 2.29
CA LYS A 74 5.86 27.72 1.77
C LYS A 74 5.20 27.64 0.41
N PHE A 75 5.71 26.77 -0.45
CA PHE A 75 5.07 26.45 -1.73
C PHE A 75 3.66 25.91 -1.53
N LEU A 76 3.48 24.92 -0.65
CA LEU A 76 2.17 24.32 -0.38
C LEU A 76 1.15 25.37 0.10
N LYS A 77 1.55 26.26 1.01
CA LYS A 77 0.70 27.37 1.47
C LYS A 77 0.33 28.33 0.34
N ALA A 78 1.30 28.72 -0.48
CA ALA A 78 1.06 29.61 -1.60
C ALA A 78 0.16 28.96 -2.68
N TYR A 79 0.35 27.67 -2.94
CA TYR A 79 -0.46 26.87 -3.87
C TYR A 79 -1.92 26.81 -3.43
N VAL A 80 -2.17 26.52 -2.15
CA VAL A 80 -3.54 26.51 -1.59
C VAL A 80 -4.17 27.89 -1.66
N GLU A 81 -3.42 28.96 -1.37
CA GLU A 81 -3.93 30.33 -1.42
C GLU A 81 -4.24 30.81 -2.85
N GLU A 82 -3.43 30.46 -3.85
CA GLU A 82 -3.65 30.80 -5.26
C GLU A 82 -4.90 30.09 -5.83
N HIS A 83 -5.08 28.81 -5.49
CA HIS A 83 -6.08 27.94 -6.12
C HIS A 83 -7.31 27.62 -5.25
N LYS A 84 -7.45 28.25 -4.07
CA LYS A 84 -8.67 28.10 -3.27
C LYS A 84 -9.90 28.52 -4.08
N TYR A 85 -10.98 27.75 -3.89
CA TYR A 85 -12.26 27.92 -4.61
C TYR A 85 -12.21 27.67 -6.12
N GLN A 86 -11.15 27.01 -6.61
CA GLN A 86 -11.00 26.61 -8.02
C GLN A 86 -10.89 25.08 -8.13
N SER A 87 -11.12 24.58 -9.34
CA SER A 87 -10.74 23.22 -9.75
C SER A 87 -9.60 23.34 -10.74
N ILE A 88 -8.56 22.53 -10.57
CA ILE A 88 -7.34 22.58 -11.38
C ILE A 88 -6.99 21.19 -11.90
N ASP A 89 -6.15 21.17 -12.94
CA ASP A 89 -5.50 19.96 -13.44
C ASP A 89 -4.00 19.95 -13.07
N THR A 90 -3.30 18.92 -13.54
CA THR A 90 -1.87 18.74 -13.28
C THR A 90 -1.01 19.80 -13.97
N ASP A 91 -1.43 20.31 -15.12
CA ASP A 91 -0.67 21.32 -15.87
C ASP A 91 -0.71 22.66 -15.13
N ILE A 92 -1.87 23.05 -14.58
CA ILE A 92 -2.00 24.22 -13.72
C ILE A 92 -1.13 24.09 -12.46
N TRP A 93 -1.15 22.92 -11.79
CA TRP A 93 -0.28 22.66 -10.64
C TRP A 93 1.21 22.80 -10.99
N LYS A 94 1.64 22.19 -12.10
CA LYS A 94 3.04 22.21 -12.55
C LYS A 94 3.46 23.62 -12.95
N ALA A 95 2.62 24.36 -13.66
CA ALA A 95 2.89 25.75 -14.00
C ALA A 95 3.05 26.63 -12.75
N PHE A 96 2.23 26.42 -11.73
CA PHE A 96 2.37 27.12 -10.45
C PHE A 96 3.66 26.74 -9.71
N LEU A 97 4.07 25.47 -9.73
CA LEU A 97 5.35 25.01 -9.18
C LEU A 97 6.53 25.74 -9.83
N TYR A 98 6.56 25.82 -11.17
CA TYR A 98 7.59 26.55 -11.91
C TYR A 98 7.58 28.06 -11.61
N LYS A 99 6.39 28.67 -11.52
CA LYS A 99 6.23 30.08 -11.13
C LYS A 99 6.76 30.35 -9.72
N HIS A 100 6.47 29.47 -8.76
CA HIS A 100 6.87 29.65 -7.36
C HIS A 100 8.39 29.46 -7.16
N PHE A 101 8.97 28.51 -7.88
CA PHE A 101 10.39 28.18 -7.84
C PHE A 101 11.14 28.66 -9.09
N SER A 102 10.84 29.89 -9.53
CA SER A 102 11.45 30.48 -10.74
C SER A 102 12.98 30.62 -10.63
N ASP A 103 13.51 30.70 -9.42
CA ASP A 103 14.95 30.72 -9.13
C ASP A 103 15.60 29.32 -9.19
N LYS A 104 14.80 28.25 -9.31
CA LYS A 104 15.25 26.85 -9.36
C LYS A 104 14.76 26.13 -10.61
N GLU A 105 14.48 26.86 -11.69
CA GLU A 105 14.02 26.30 -12.95
C GLU A 105 14.99 25.25 -13.50
N ASP A 106 16.30 25.47 -13.39
CA ASP A 106 17.35 24.51 -13.77
C ASP A 106 17.29 23.18 -13.00
N ILE A 107 16.73 23.18 -11.78
CA ILE A 107 16.51 21.95 -10.99
C ILE A 107 15.24 21.27 -11.48
N LEU A 108 14.14 22.02 -11.65
CA LEU A 108 12.86 21.49 -12.12
C LEU A 108 12.95 20.91 -13.55
N ASN A 109 13.77 21.50 -14.41
CA ASN A 109 14.00 21.03 -15.78
C ASN A 109 14.77 19.71 -15.86
N LYS A 110 15.38 19.25 -14.76
CA LYS A 110 16.03 17.93 -14.66
C LYS A 110 15.08 16.84 -14.18
N VAL A 111 13.87 17.20 -13.73
CA VAL A 111 12.85 16.24 -13.32
C VAL A 111 12.29 15.57 -14.57
N ASP A 112 12.30 14.24 -14.60
CA ASP A 112 11.65 13.46 -15.66
C ASP A 112 10.13 13.48 -15.45
N TRP A 113 9.51 14.59 -15.84
CA TRP A 113 8.07 14.82 -15.67
C TRP A 113 7.21 13.77 -16.39
N ASP A 114 7.65 13.30 -17.55
CA ASP A 114 6.90 12.30 -18.31
C ASP A 114 6.92 10.95 -17.58
N ALA A 115 8.08 10.54 -17.03
CA ALA A 115 8.15 9.34 -16.22
C ALA A 115 7.35 9.43 -14.93
N TRP A 116 7.37 10.59 -14.24
CA TRP A 116 6.63 10.77 -13.00
C TRP A 116 5.11 10.81 -13.21
N LEU A 117 4.64 11.56 -14.21
CA LEU A 117 3.22 11.83 -14.41
C LEU A 117 2.53 10.76 -15.27
N TYR A 118 3.18 10.30 -16.34
CA TYR A 118 2.52 9.56 -17.42
C TYR A 118 3.07 8.16 -17.67
N ALA A 119 4.24 7.80 -17.15
CA ALA A 119 4.75 6.44 -17.27
C ALA A 119 4.10 5.48 -16.23
N PRO A 120 3.76 4.25 -16.65
CA PRO A 120 3.29 3.22 -15.73
C PRO A 120 4.46 2.69 -14.88
N GLY A 121 4.12 1.92 -13.85
CA GLY A 121 5.07 1.28 -12.95
C GLY A 121 5.50 2.17 -11.79
N LEU A 122 6.61 1.80 -11.16
CA LEU A 122 7.20 2.57 -10.07
C LEU A 122 7.73 3.93 -10.56
N PRO A 123 7.83 4.93 -9.66
CA PRO A 123 8.51 6.19 -9.97
C PRO A 123 9.93 5.98 -10.51
N PRO A 124 10.44 6.92 -11.35
CA PRO A 124 11.80 6.81 -11.89
C PRO A 124 12.88 6.95 -10.81
N VAL A 125 12.53 7.53 -9.66
CA VAL A 125 13.43 7.74 -8.52
C VAL A 125 12.70 7.37 -7.24
N LYS A 126 13.30 6.48 -6.43
CA LYS A 126 12.89 6.27 -5.05
C LYS A 126 13.51 7.37 -4.17
N PRO A 127 12.71 8.17 -3.45
CA PRO A 127 13.27 9.15 -2.54
C PRO A 127 14.11 8.52 -1.43
N GLU A 128 15.09 9.27 -0.92
CA GLU A 128 15.88 8.84 0.23
C GLU A 128 15.10 9.08 1.53
N TYR A 129 14.88 8.02 2.30
CA TYR A 129 14.16 8.07 3.57
C TYR A 129 15.09 7.85 4.76
N ASP A 130 14.77 8.47 5.90
CA ASP A 130 15.36 8.10 7.19
C ASP A 130 14.78 6.78 7.69
N TYR A 131 15.61 5.74 7.69
CA TYR A 131 15.27 4.39 8.16
C TYR A 131 15.42 4.21 9.67
N SER A 132 15.75 5.25 10.45
CA SER A 132 16.05 5.12 11.89
C SER A 132 14.98 4.37 12.68
N LEU A 133 13.69 4.65 12.45
CA LEU A 133 12.57 3.94 13.10
C LEU A 133 12.23 2.58 12.47
N ALA A 134 12.54 2.41 11.17
CA ALA A 134 12.35 1.16 10.45
C ALA A 134 13.47 0.15 10.68
N LYS A 135 14.64 0.60 11.18
CA LYS A 135 15.84 -0.24 11.32
C LYS A 135 15.56 -1.49 12.14
N LYS A 136 14.98 -1.35 13.33
CA LYS A 136 14.62 -2.50 14.18
C LYS A 136 13.66 -3.47 13.45
N CYS A 137 12.72 -2.94 12.66
CA CYS A 137 11.78 -3.75 11.88
C CYS A 137 12.51 -4.52 10.76
N THR A 138 13.41 -3.86 10.03
CA THR A 138 14.21 -4.50 8.95
C THR A 138 15.20 -5.53 9.48
N ASP A 139 15.85 -5.26 10.61
CA ASP A 139 16.76 -6.20 11.28
C ASP A 139 15.98 -7.45 11.75
N LEU A 140 14.80 -7.25 12.36
CA LEU A 140 13.95 -8.34 12.80
C LEU A 140 13.39 -9.15 11.63
N ARG A 141 12.93 -8.49 10.55
CA ARG A 141 12.54 -9.15 9.30
C ARG A 141 13.66 -10.07 8.83
N LYS A 142 14.88 -9.54 8.70
CA LYS A 142 16.05 -10.32 8.25
C LYS A 142 16.27 -11.55 9.12
N ALA A 143 16.23 -11.40 10.44
CA ALA A 143 16.38 -12.51 11.38
C ALA A 143 15.33 -13.61 11.14
N TRP A 144 14.06 -13.26 10.91
CA TRP A 144 12.99 -14.22 10.61
C TRP A 144 13.17 -14.95 9.28
N ILE A 145 13.60 -14.23 8.24
CA ILE A 145 13.84 -14.83 6.93
C ILE A 145 15.01 -15.81 6.98
N GLU A 146 16.11 -15.44 7.65
CA GLU A 146 17.33 -16.25 7.72
C GLU A 146 17.24 -17.41 8.72
N ALA A 147 16.29 -17.40 9.65
CA ALA A 147 16.15 -18.45 10.65
C ALA A 147 15.78 -19.82 10.04
N ASP A 148 16.38 -20.89 10.55
CA ASP A 148 16.01 -22.28 10.26
C ASP A 148 14.65 -22.57 10.90
N GLU A 149 13.74 -23.20 10.15
CA GLU A 149 12.40 -23.57 10.66
C GLU A 149 12.43 -24.56 11.82
N ASN A 150 13.56 -25.25 12.02
CA ASN A 150 13.76 -26.17 13.14
C ASN A 150 14.38 -25.50 14.37
N ASP A 151 14.85 -24.26 14.24
CA ASP A 151 15.39 -23.47 15.34
C ASP A 151 14.79 -22.05 15.34
N LEU A 152 13.59 -21.96 15.92
CA LEU A 152 12.86 -20.72 16.11
C LEU A 152 12.67 -20.38 17.60
N GLY A 153 13.39 -21.06 18.50
CA GLY A 153 13.29 -20.88 19.95
C GLY A 153 13.73 -19.50 20.43
N GLN A 154 14.62 -18.86 19.67
CA GLN A 154 15.18 -17.53 19.90
C GLN A 154 14.16 -16.40 19.83
N PHE A 155 13.07 -16.56 19.05
CA PHE A 155 12.07 -15.51 18.90
C PHE A 155 11.09 -15.51 20.06
N THR A 156 10.96 -14.35 20.70
CA THR A 156 10.13 -14.14 21.89
C THR A 156 9.51 -12.75 21.89
N LEU A 157 8.49 -12.53 22.73
CA LEU A 157 7.81 -11.23 22.82
C LEU A 157 8.76 -10.03 23.03
N LYS A 158 9.95 -10.25 23.60
CA LYS A 158 10.99 -9.22 23.78
C LYS A 158 11.46 -8.58 22.48
N ASP A 159 11.40 -9.29 21.36
CA ASP A 159 11.86 -8.77 20.07
C ASP A 159 11.05 -7.54 19.61
N ILE A 160 9.78 -7.47 20.04
CA ILE A 160 8.84 -6.41 19.68
C ILE A 160 8.31 -5.63 20.88
N GLU A 161 8.91 -5.78 22.07
CA GLU A 161 8.40 -5.16 23.30
C GLU A 161 8.44 -3.63 23.24
N ASP A 162 9.45 -3.09 22.55
CA ASP A 162 9.63 -1.65 22.31
C ASP A 162 8.94 -1.17 21.02
N PHE A 163 8.29 -2.05 20.27
CA PHE A 163 7.69 -1.65 18.99
C PHE A 163 6.36 -0.94 19.23
N SER A 164 6.24 0.23 18.63
CA SER A 164 4.94 0.89 18.46
C SER A 164 4.04 0.10 17.50
N SER A 165 2.73 0.32 17.54
CA SER A 165 1.79 -0.33 16.61
C SER A 165 2.16 -0.13 15.13
N PRO A 166 2.59 1.07 14.67
CA PRO A 166 3.10 1.25 13.31
C PRO A 166 4.33 0.40 13.00
N GLN A 167 5.27 0.25 13.93
CA GLN A 167 6.46 -0.62 13.74
C GLN A 167 6.10 -2.10 13.63
N ILE A 168 5.11 -2.58 14.39
CA ILE A 168 4.62 -3.96 14.24
C ILE A 168 3.95 -4.14 12.88
N SER A 169 3.11 -3.18 12.47
CA SER A 169 2.48 -3.18 11.15
C SER A 169 3.53 -3.21 10.04
N GLU A 170 4.55 -2.37 10.14
CA GLU A 170 5.62 -2.27 9.15
C GLU A 170 6.49 -3.52 9.11
N PHE A 171 6.85 -4.10 10.27
CA PHE A 171 7.54 -5.38 10.34
C PHE A 171 6.76 -6.49 9.60
N LEU A 172 5.44 -6.59 9.80
CA LEU A 172 4.61 -7.53 9.06
C LEU A 172 4.53 -7.19 7.57
N GLY A 173 4.51 -5.90 7.22
CA GLY A 173 4.57 -5.43 5.84
C GLY A 173 5.84 -5.82 5.10
N PHE A 174 6.97 -5.71 5.79
CA PHE A 174 8.27 -6.15 5.32
C PHE A 174 8.35 -7.66 5.13
N LEU A 175 7.81 -8.46 6.06
CA LEU A 175 7.71 -9.91 5.86
C LEU A 175 6.81 -10.27 4.68
N ASP A 176 5.77 -9.47 4.42
CA ASP A 176 4.88 -9.70 3.30
C ASP A 176 5.50 -9.34 1.93
N GLN A 177 6.64 -8.65 1.87
CA GLN A 177 7.38 -8.49 0.61
C GLN A 177 8.22 -9.71 0.24
N GLU A 178 8.44 -10.62 1.19
CA GLU A 178 9.27 -11.79 1.01
C GLU A 178 8.47 -12.95 0.40
N GLU A 179 9.17 -14.02 0.02
CA GLU A 179 8.52 -15.28 -0.34
C GLU A 179 7.65 -15.80 0.82
N PRO A 180 6.53 -16.50 0.53
CA PRO A 180 5.66 -17.01 1.57
C PRO A 180 6.42 -17.82 2.63
N LEU A 181 6.24 -17.42 3.90
CA LEU A 181 6.86 -18.11 5.02
C LEU A 181 6.29 -19.53 5.16
N GLY A 182 7.11 -20.47 5.60
CA GLY A 182 6.63 -21.81 5.95
C GLY A 182 5.72 -21.79 7.17
N ILE A 183 4.83 -22.78 7.25
CA ILE A 183 3.80 -22.89 8.32
C ILE A 183 4.41 -22.81 9.72
N LYS A 184 5.54 -23.48 9.97
CA LYS A 184 6.22 -23.46 11.28
C LYS A 184 6.64 -22.04 11.69
N LYS A 185 7.10 -21.22 10.73
CA LYS A 185 7.47 -19.82 11.00
C LYS A 185 6.23 -18.98 11.33
N VAL A 186 5.13 -19.18 10.61
CA VAL A 186 3.85 -18.49 10.87
C VAL A 186 3.30 -18.86 12.24
N GLU A 187 3.24 -20.15 12.58
CA GLU A 187 2.81 -20.61 13.90
C GLU A 187 3.68 -20.01 15.01
N LYS A 188 4.99 -20.05 14.84
CA LYS A 188 5.91 -19.43 15.80
C LYS A 188 5.72 -17.90 15.89
N LEU A 189 5.53 -17.19 14.77
CA LEU A 189 5.26 -15.75 14.76
C LEU A 189 4.03 -15.42 15.59
N LYS A 190 2.94 -16.16 15.40
CA LYS A 190 1.71 -16.02 16.18
C LYS A 190 1.98 -16.12 17.67
N ASP A 191 2.67 -17.20 18.08
CA ASP A 191 2.89 -17.50 19.49
C ASP A 191 3.91 -16.57 20.14
N ALA A 192 5.00 -16.23 19.43
CA ALA A 192 6.06 -15.36 19.92
C ALA A 192 5.54 -13.94 20.18
N TYR A 193 4.69 -13.42 19.28
CA TYR A 193 4.28 -12.01 19.24
C TYR A 193 2.81 -11.78 19.57
N LYS A 194 2.09 -12.85 19.90
CA LYS A 194 0.66 -12.85 20.26
C LYS A 194 -0.20 -12.15 19.21
N LEU A 195 0.10 -12.38 17.92
CA LEU A 195 -0.54 -11.64 16.83
C LEU A 195 -2.06 -11.91 16.74
N GLY A 196 -2.50 -13.12 17.10
CA GLY A 196 -3.93 -13.46 17.16
C GLY A 196 -4.73 -12.79 18.29
N GLU A 197 -4.06 -12.16 19.27
CA GLU A 197 -4.71 -11.45 20.38
C GLU A 197 -4.85 -9.93 20.10
N ARG A 198 -4.30 -9.44 18.98
CA ARG A 198 -4.24 -8.00 18.68
C ARG A 198 -5.51 -7.54 17.96
N ASN A 199 -6.10 -6.45 18.49
CA ASN A 199 -7.33 -5.85 17.93
C ASN A 199 -7.08 -4.68 16.96
N ASN A 200 -5.83 -4.27 16.75
CA ASN A 200 -5.51 -3.23 15.79
C ASN A 200 -5.77 -3.74 14.36
N ALA A 201 -6.66 -3.08 13.63
CA ALA A 201 -7.10 -3.55 12.31
C ALA A 201 -5.96 -3.61 11.27
N GLU A 202 -4.99 -2.68 11.28
CA GLU A 202 -3.86 -2.68 10.35
C GLU A 202 -2.92 -3.87 10.63
N ILE A 203 -2.61 -4.13 11.90
CA ILE A 203 -1.80 -5.30 12.31
C ILE A 203 -2.54 -6.59 11.94
N LYS A 204 -3.84 -6.68 12.26
CA LYS A 204 -4.67 -7.85 12.00
C LYS A 204 -4.77 -8.15 10.50
N PHE A 205 -4.98 -7.11 9.69
CA PHE A 205 -4.98 -7.22 8.24
C PHE A 205 -3.67 -7.80 7.69
N ARG A 206 -2.52 -7.24 8.09
CA ARG A 206 -1.21 -7.71 7.62
C ARG A 206 -0.91 -9.13 8.11
N TRP A 207 -1.29 -9.45 9.35
CA TRP A 207 -1.18 -10.80 9.91
C TRP A 207 -2.01 -11.82 9.12
N ILE A 208 -3.28 -11.53 8.86
CA ILE A 208 -4.16 -12.41 8.08
C ILE A 208 -3.59 -12.62 6.68
N ARG A 209 -3.15 -11.55 6.00
CA ARG A 209 -2.57 -11.62 4.67
C ARG A 209 -1.32 -12.51 4.63
N LEU A 210 -0.41 -12.33 5.59
CA LEU A 210 0.80 -13.15 5.73
C LEU A 210 0.47 -14.64 5.90
N CYS A 211 -0.53 -14.96 6.74
CA CYS A 211 -0.96 -16.32 6.99
C CYS A 211 -1.64 -16.98 5.78
N LEU A 212 -2.47 -16.21 5.07
CA LEU A 212 -3.15 -16.72 3.87
C LEU A 212 -2.15 -17.01 2.76
N ARG A 213 -1.15 -16.14 2.55
CA ARG A 213 -0.07 -16.41 1.58
C ARG A 213 0.76 -17.63 1.94
N ALA A 214 0.93 -17.91 3.23
CA ALA A 214 1.56 -19.12 3.73
C ALA A 214 0.66 -20.37 3.66
N HIS A 215 -0.59 -20.25 3.22
CA HIS A 215 -1.60 -21.31 3.21
C HIS A 215 -1.85 -21.95 4.60
N TRP A 216 -1.82 -21.14 5.66
CA TRP A 216 -2.08 -21.61 7.02
C TRP A 216 -3.58 -21.70 7.31
N LYS A 217 -4.14 -22.92 7.28
CA LYS A 217 -5.60 -23.17 7.32
C LYS A 217 -6.31 -22.60 8.55
N ASP A 218 -5.64 -22.54 9.69
CA ASP A 218 -6.24 -22.05 10.94
C ASP A 218 -6.60 -20.56 10.89
N ILE A 219 -6.04 -19.78 9.95
CA ILE A 219 -6.41 -18.36 9.79
C ILE A 219 -7.75 -18.17 9.07
N ILE A 220 -8.23 -19.17 8.33
CA ILE A 220 -9.38 -19.02 7.41
C ILE A 220 -10.63 -18.47 8.14
N PRO A 221 -11.04 -19.00 9.31
CA PRO A 221 -12.22 -18.47 10.01
C PRO A 221 -12.05 -17.01 10.44
N GLU A 222 -10.83 -16.62 10.84
CA GLU A 222 -10.52 -15.25 11.23
C GLU A 222 -10.50 -14.30 10.02
N ALA A 223 -9.99 -14.76 8.87
CA ALA A 223 -9.98 -14.03 7.62
C ALA A 223 -11.40 -13.74 7.13
N VAL A 224 -12.27 -14.76 7.08
CA VAL A 224 -13.68 -14.63 6.68
C VAL A 224 -14.41 -13.67 7.61
N LYS A 225 -14.27 -13.86 8.93
CA LYS A 225 -14.89 -12.96 9.91
C LYS A 225 -14.44 -11.51 9.71
N PHE A 226 -13.14 -11.29 9.49
CA PHE A 226 -12.60 -9.94 9.33
C PHE A 226 -13.12 -9.24 8.07
N ILE A 227 -13.28 -9.94 6.94
CA ILE A 227 -13.82 -9.33 5.69
C ILE A 227 -15.34 -9.14 5.69
N THR A 228 -16.08 -9.84 6.56
CA THR A 228 -17.53 -9.69 6.68
C THR A 228 -17.96 -8.71 7.75
N GLU A 229 -17.11 -8.41 8.75
CA GLU A 229 -17.44 -7.47 9.85
C GLU A 229 -17.17 -5.99 9.52
N GLN A 230 -16.46 -5.69 8.42
CA GLN A 230 -16.16 -4.33 8.00
C GLN A 230 -16.11 -4.22 6.47
N GLY A 231 -16.28 -2.99 5.95
CA GLY A 231 -16.36 -2.73 4.51
C GLY A 231 -15.20 -1.94 3.90
N ARG A 232 -14.09 -1.75 4.62
CA ARG A 232 -12.98 -0.90 4.16
C ARG A 232 -12.22 -1.63 3.06
N MET A 233 -12.31 -1.13 1.82
CA MET A 233 -11.71 -1.76 0.64
C MET A 233 -10.22 -2.08 0.79
N LYS A 234 -9.46 -1.23 1.52
CA LYS A 234 -8.04 -1.46 1.88
C LYS A 234 -7.80 -2.86 2.49
N PHE A 235 -8.77 -3.33 3.28
CA PHE A 235 -8.68 -4.61 3.99
C PHE A 235 -9.40 -5.73 3.26
N VAL A 236 -10.65 -5.45 2.84
CA VAL A 236 -11.56 -6.45 2.27
C VAL A 236 -11.02 -7.01 0.96
N ARG A 237 -10.64 -6.15 0.01
CA ARG A 237 -10.23 -6.59 -1.33
C ARG A 237 -8.99 -7.49 -1.30
N PRO A 238 -7.87 -7.10 -0.65
CA PRO A 238 -6.69 -7.94 -0.65
C PRO A 238 -6.89 -9.30 0.05
N ILE A 239 -7.73 -9.37 1.08
CA ILE A 239 -8.00 -10.65 1.75
C ILE A 239 -8.89 -11.55 0.88
N TYR A 240 -9.91 -11.01 0.20
CA TYR A 240 -10.67 -11.78 -0.80
C TYR A 240 -9.76 -12.33 -1.90
N ARG A 241 -8.82 -11.53 -2.42
CA ARG A 241 -7.81 -11.97 -3.39
C ARG A 241 -6.98 -13.13 -2.84
N CYS A 242 -6.42 -12.98 -1.64
CA CYS A 242 -5.62 -14.03 -1.02
C CYS A 242 -6.40 -15.35 -0.84
N LEU A 243 -7.68 -15.28 -0.46
CA LEU A 243 -8.55 -16.46 -0.35
C LEU A 243 -8.89 -17.06 -1.74
N TYR A 244 -8.98 -16.25 -2.77
CA TYR A 244 -9.31 -16.70 -4.12
C TYR A 244 -8.12 -17.34 -4.85
N ASP A 245 -6.93 -16.77 -4.66
CA ASP A 245 -5.68 -17.24 -5.26
C ASP A 245 -5.25 -18.60 -4.68
N TRP A 246 -5.60 -18.88 -3.43
CA TRP A 246 -5.41 -20.18 -2.83
C TRP A 246 -6.54 -21.14 -3.24
N ASP A 247 -6.20 -22.12 -4.10
CA ASP A 247 -7.15 -23.07 -4.70
C ASP A 247 -8.13 -23.71 -3.69
N GLU A 248 -7.65 -24.08 -2.49
CA GLU A 248 -8.49 -24.73 -1.47
C GLU A 248 -9.55 -23.81 -0.86
N THR A 249 -9.33 -22.48 -0.87
CA THR A 249 -10.23 -21.48 -0.29
C THR A 249 -11.02 -20.70 -1.34
N ARG A 250 -10.80 -20.97 -2.63
CA ARG A 250 -11.44 -20.23 -3.72
C ARG A 250 -12.97 -20.29 -3.67
N GLU A 251 -13.52 -21.49 -3.51
CA GLU A 251 -14.97 -21.68 -3.42
C GLU A 251 -15.54 -20.93 -2.20
N LEU A 252 -14.82 -20.94 -1.08
CA LEU A 252 -15.19 -20.21 0.14
C LEU A 252 -15.17 -18.70 -0.09
N ALA A 253 -14.19 -18.16 -0.80
CA ALA A 253 -14.14 -16.74 -1.14
C ALA A 253 -15.38 -16.33 -1.96
N VAL A 254 -15.72 -17.13 -2.98
CA VAL A 254 -16.88 -16.87 -3.85
C VAL A 254 -18.20 -17.00 -3.09
N SER A 255 -18.37 -18.05 -2.26
CA SER A 255 -19.59 -18.23 -1.47
C SER A 255 -19.77 -17.10 -0.45
N THR A 256 -18.70 -16.74 0.27
CA THR A 256 -18.71 -15.64 1.25
C THR A 256 -19.10 -14.32 0.59
N TYR A 257 -18.54 -14.02 -0.60
CA TYR A 257 -18.92 -12.84 -1.36
C TYR A 257 -20.41 -12.89 -1.74
N ASN A 258 -20.90 -13.99 -2.29
CA ASN A 258 -22.30 -14.09 -2.70
C ASN A 258 -23.28 -13.90 -1.52
N ASP A 259 -22.97 -14.49 -0.37
CA ASP A 259 -23.80 -14.43 0.84
C ASP A 259 -23.89 -13.01 1.42
N HIS A 260 -22.83 -12.20 1.29
CA HIS A 260 -22.75 -10.85 1.88
C HIS A 260 -22.82 -9.71 0.87
N SER A 261 -22.77 -9.97 -0.44
CA SER A 261 -22.67 -8.95 -1.50
C SER A 261 -23.81 -7.92 -1.48
N SER A 262 -24.99 -8.29 -1.01
CA SER A 262 -26.15 -7.39 -0.88
C SER A 262 -26.01 -6.37 0.25
N GLU A 263 -25.16 -6.65 1.24
CA GLU A 263 -24.90 -5.80 2.41
C GLU A 263 -23.68 -4.89 2.21
N MET A 264 -22.86 -5.19 1.20
CA MET A 264 -21.65 -4.42 0.88
C MET A 264 -22.00 -3.08 0.23
N MET A 265 -21.19 -2.05 0.53
CA MET A 265 -21.23 -0.79 -0.22
C MET A 265 -20.97 -1.06 -1.70
N HIS A 266 -21.67 -0.35 -2.60
CA HIS A 266 -21.64 -0.58 -4.04
C HIS A 266 -20.21 -0.70 -4.61
N ALA A 267 -19.33 0.25 -4.32
CA ALA A 267 -17.94 0.24 -4.78
C ALA A 267 -17.16 -0.98 -4.25
N THR A 268 -17.32 -1.32 -2.97
CA THR A 268 -16.67 -2.51 -2.38
C THR A 268 -17.17 -3.79 -3.05
N ARG A 269 -18.49 -3.91 -3.28
CA ARG A 269 -19.10 -5.06 -3.96
C ARG A 269 -18.55 -5.22 -5.38
N GLN A 270 -18.53 -4.14 -6.16
CA GLN A 270 -17.98 -4.18 -7.52
C GLN A 270 -16.49 -4.51 -7.52
N GLY A 271 -15.69 -3.86 -6.67
CA GLY A 271 -14.26 -4.12 -6.57
C GLY A 271 -13.94 -5.57 -6.22
N VAL A 272 -14.62 -6.15 -5.22
CA VAL A 272 -14.45 -7.57 -4.86
C VAL A 272 -14.98 -8.49 -5.97
N GLY A 273 -16.16 -8.20 -6.55
CA GLY A 273 -16.71 -9.01 -7.63
C GLY A 273 -15.79 -9.11 -8.86
N ARG A 274 -15.09 -8.02 -9.21
CA ARG A 274 -14.05 -8.02 -10.25
C ARG A 274 -12.81 -8.80 -9.81
N ASP A 275 -12.33 -8.57 -8.59
CA ASP A 275 -11.17 -9.30 -8.04
C ASP A 275 -11.38 -10.83 -8.01
N LEU A 276 -12.63 -11.28 -7.87
CA LEU A 276 -13.02 -12.70 -7.88
C LEU A 276 -13.44 -13.22 -9.28
N HIS A 277 -13.33 -12.39 -10.32
CA HIS A 277 -13.75 -12.69 -11.69
C HIS A 277 -15.24 -13.08 -11.85
N LEU A 278 -16.10 -12.52 -10.99
CA LEU A 278 -17.55 -12.74 -11.01
C LEU A 278 -18.32 -11.67 -11.79
N ILE A 279 -17.67 -10.53 -12.04
CA ILE A 279 -18.18 -9.43 -12.86
C ILE A 279 -17.21 -9.29 -14.04
N ALA A 280 -17.74 -9.23 -15.26
CA ALA A 280 -16.91 -9.01 -16.44
C ALA A 280 -16.32 -7.59 -16.39
N ASP A 281 -15.08 -7.45 -16.86
CA ASP A 281 -14.53 -6.13 -17.19
C ASP A 281 -15.40 -5.57 -18.31
N ASP A 282 -16.03 -4.42 -18.10
CA ASP A 282 -16.71 -3.68 -19.16
C ASP A 282 -15.62 -3.17 -20.12
N LYS A 283 -15.14 -4.05 -21.01
CA LYS A 283 -14.31 -3.62 -22.13
C LYS A 283 -15.15 -2.64 -22.95
N PRO A 284 -14.63 -1.44 -23.29
CA PRO A 284 -15.23 -0.64 -24.32
C PRO A 284 -15.36 -1.52 -25.56
N GLN A 285 -16.58 -1.64 -26.09
CA GLN A 285 -16.74 -2.14 -27.45
C GLN A 285 -16.08 -1.11 -28.36
N ASP A 286 -14.87 -1.42 -28.84
CA ASP A 286 -14.24 -0.68 -29.92
C ASP A 286 -15.20 -0.69 -31.12
N GLY A 287 -15.76 0.50 -31.40
CA GLY A 287 -16.55 0.81 -32.59
C GLY A 287 -15.90 1.95 -33.35
#